data_AF-A0A1I0VN91-F1
#
_entry.id   AF-A0A1I0VN91-F1
#
_cell.length_a   1.000
_cell.length_b   1.000
_cell.length_c   1.000
_cell.angle_alpha   90.00
_cell.angle_beta   90.00
_cell.angle_gamma   90.00
#
_symmetry.space_group_name_H-M   'P 1'
#
loop_
_entity.id
_entity.type
_entity.pdbx_description
1 polymer ?
#
loop_
_entity_poly.entity_id
_entity_poly.type
_entity_poly.pdbx_seq_one_letter_code
_entity_poly.pdbx_strand_id
1 'polypeptide(L)'
;MRTRERSGQVVQQPRRFYDGGTLPREGVPGDPPDPGADMRIVLERHAEEGVETFSLERRLAYRDRHLGELLVPADPGFRTDLTSVPALFTWLVPKTGAHLPAALLHDALVAGRADPTSYVSTDGHEVDRVSADRIFRDAMADTGTGVIRRWIVWTAVTVATIFVGREVPWTRARHWSYRIAAGVTIATILYLGYSSTGDLLDRSWPGALDVPWMGDRSFWAELAGGLSGAIVLPLALSLLWGRLRTAGAIAGVMLAVLLHVTVGLAAIGATYLALERLARRWPLAAWGLAALVVGAALVTFGLISLR
;
A
#
# COMPACT_ATOMS: atom_id res chain seq x y z
N MET A 1 8.20 7.09 -37.36
CA MET A 1 6.91 6.43 -37.08
C MET A 1 7.00 5.83 -35.67
N ARG A 2 6.59 6.58 -34.63
CA ARG A 2 6.66 6.13 -33.23
C ARG A 2 5.43 5.29 -32.92
N THR A 3 5.61 3.98 -32.85
CA THR A 3 4.57 3.06 -32.40
C THR A 3 4.25 3.40 -30.95
N ARG A 4 3.09 4.03 -30.72
CA ARG A 4 2.48 4.09 -29.40
C ARG A 4 2.21 2.63 -29.00
N GLU A 5 3.04 2.06 -28.13
CA GLU A 5 2.65 0.88 -27.37
C GLU A 5 1.36 1.26 -26.63
N ARG A 6 0.23 0.81 -27.18
CA ARG A 6 -1.02 0.73 -26.45
C ARG A 6 -0.70 -0.08 -25.20
N SER A 7 -1.20 0.39 -24.06
CA SER A 7 -1.18 -0.26 -22.75
C SER A 7 -1.77 -1.67 -22.82
N GLY A 8 -1.01 -2.61 -23.36
CA GLY A 8 -1.29 -4.02 -23.33
C GLY A 8 -1.06 -4.51 -21.91
N GLN A 9 -1.98 -5.33 -21.42
CA GLN A 9 -1.80 -6.03 -20.15
C GLN A 9 -0.44 -6.74 -20.18
N VAL A 10 0.42 -6.44 -19.20
CA VAL A 10 1.70 -7.14 -19.03
C VAL A 10 1.38 -8.64 -18.91
N VAL A 11 1.80 -9.41 -19.91
CA VAL A 11 1.66 -10.87 -19.94
C VAL A 11 2.57 -11.46 -18.89
N GLN A 12 2.03 -12.34 -18.06
CA GLN A 12 2.77 -13.03 -17.00
C GLN A 12 3.89 -13.88 -17.61
N GLN A 13 5.12 -13.66 -17.15
CA GLN A 13 6.29 -14.45 -17.54
C GLN A 13 7.09 -14.85 -16.28
N PRO A 14 6.74 -15.96 -15.60
CA PRO A 14 7.32 -16.30 -14.31
C PRO A 14 8.85 -16.45 -14.33
N ARG A 15 9.39 -16.93 -15.47
CA ARG A 15 10.84 -17.11 -15.71
C ARG A 15 11.64 -15.81 -15.87
N ARG A 16 11.00 -14.63 -15.75
CA ARG A 16 11.74 -13.38 -15.59
C ARG A 16 12.38 -13.28 -14.20
N PHE A 17 11.86 -14.03 -13.22
CA PHE A 17 12.54 -14.33 -11.97
C PHE A 17 13.27 -15.67 -12.05
N TYR A 18 14.49 -15.72 -11.51
CA TYR A 18 15.31 -16.92 -11.37
C TYR A 18 16.28 -16.79 -10.18
N ASP A 19 17.05 -17.84 -9.95
CA ASP A 19 18.03 -17.90 -8.87
C ASP A 19 19.17 -16.90 -9.11
N GLY A 20 19.31 -15.91 -8.23
CA GLY A 20 20.37 -14.90 -8.30
C GLY A 20 21.68 -15.34 -7.67
N GLY A 21 21.77 -16.56 -7.15
CA GLY A 21 22.95 -17.08 -6.47
C GLY A 21 23.09 -16.52 -5.05
N THR A 22 24.32 -16.46 -4.54
CA THR A 22 24.62 -15.97 -3.19
C THR A 22 25.70 -14.90 -3.24
N LEU A 23 25.65 -13.95 -2.30
CA LEU A 23 26.76 -13.03 -2.10
C LEU A 23 27.94 -13.77 -1.45
N PRO A 24 29.19 -13.42 -1.78
CA PRO A 24 30.35 -13.98 -1.10
C PRO A 24 30.29 -13.64 0.40
N ARG A 25 30.65 -14.61 1.24
CA ARG A 25 30.81 -14.44 2.70
C ARG A 25 32.28 -14.71 3.06
N GLU A 26 32.72 -14.30 4.24
CA GLU A 26 34.12 -14.42 4.68
C GLU A 26 34.71 -15.81 4.38
N GLY A 27 35.66 -15.87 3.44
CA GLY A 27 36.34 -17.11 3.02
C GLY A 27 35.51 -18.06 2.15
N VAL A 28 34.25 -17.74 1.82
CA VAL A 28 33.35 -18.56 1.00
C VAL A 28 32.92 -17.78 -0.25
N PRO A 29 33.31 -18.22 -1.46
CA PRO A 29 32.86 -17.57 -2.69
C PRO A 29 31.34 -17.70 -2.82
N GLY A 30 30.70 -16.66 -3.35
CA GLY A 30 29.27 -16.68 -3.65
C GLY A 30 28.96 -17.53 -4.89
N ASP A 31 27.75 -18.08 -4.94
CA ASP A 31 27.23 -18.75 -6.14
C ASP A 31 26.90 -17.69 -7.20
N PRO A 32 27.25 -17.90 -8.48
CA PRO A 32 26.79 -17.03 -9.55
C PRO A 32 25.28 -17.16 -9.79
N PRO A 33 24.63 -16.17 -10.43
CA PRO A 33 23.24 -16.28 -10.84
C PRO A 33 23.07 -17.40 -11.89
N ASP A 34 21.97 -18.15 -11.79
CA ASP A 34 21.63 -19.25 -12.70
C ASP A 34 20.25 -19.04 -13.34
N PRO A 35 20.22 -18.54 -14.59
CA PRO A 35 18.98 -18.39 -15.36
C PRO A 35 18.20 -19.66 -15.65
N GLY A 36 18.81 -20.84 -15.52
CA GLY A 36 18.16 -22.13 -15.71
C GLY A 36 17.44 -22.64 -14.47
N ALA A 37 17.77 -22.11 -13.29
CA ALA A 37 17.20 -22.49 -12.02
C ALA A 37 15.99 -21.63 -11.64
N ASP A 38 14.99 -22.26 -11.01
CA ASP A 38 13.85 -21.54 -10.47
C ASP A 38 14.28 -20.64 -9.31
N MET A 39 13.62 -19.49 -9.18
CA MET A 39 13.86 -18.54 -8.11
C MET A 39 13.69 -19.18 -6.72
N ARG A 40 14.60 -18.86 -5.80
CA ARG A 40 14.57 -19.30 -4.40
C ARG A 40 14.62 -18.11 -3.47
N ILE A 41 13.69 -18.06 -2.52
CA ILE A 41 13.67 -17.05 -1.45
C ILE A 41 14.16 -17.74 -0.17
N VAL A 42 15.29 -17.30 0.35
CA VAL A 42 15.84 -17.74 1.65
C VAL A 42 15.99 -16.50 2.51
N LEU A 43 15.27 -16.46 3.63
CA LEU A 43 15.23 -15.31 4.52
C LEU A 43 15.72 -15.74 5.90
N GLU A 44 16.62 -14.96 6.50
CA GLU A 44 16.91 -15.05 7.92
C GLU A 44 16.20 -13.91 8.64
N ARG A 45 15.54 -14.26 9.75
CA ARG A 45 14.72 -13.34 10.54
C ARG A 45 15.55 -12.72 11.66
N HIS A 46 15.52 -11.40 11.75
CA HIS A 46 16.15 -10.61 12.79
C HIS A 46 15.08 -9.87 13.61
N ALA A 47 15.30 -9.77 14.92
CA ALA A 47 14.43 -9.03 15.83
C ALA A 47 15.24 -7.92 16.49
N GLU A 48 15.25 -6.75 15.88
CA GLU A 48 16.02 -5.59 16.32
C GLU A 48 15.07 -4.56 16.94
N GLU A 49 15.29 -4.22 18.23
CA GLU A 49 14.49 -3.22 18.96
C GLU A 49 12.96 -3.44 18.94
N GLY A 50 12.52 -4.71 18.81
CA GLY A 50 11.10 -5.06 18.73
C GLY A 50 10.48 -4.87 17.33
N VAL A 51 11.28 -4.52 16.33
CA VAL A 51 10.92 -4.52 14.91
C VAL A 51 11.45 -5.80 14.28
N GLU A 52 10.59 -6.47 13.53
CA GLU A 52 10.94 -7.68 12.78
C GLU A 52 11.49 -7.28 11.41
N THR A 53 12.72 -7.67 11.12
CA THR A 53 13.39 -7.46 9.83
C THR A 53 13.94 -8.78 9.30
N PHE A 54 14.22 -8.83 8.01
CA PHE A 54 14.72 -10.03 7.35
C PHE A 54 15.93 -9.70 6.48
N SER A 55 16.94 -10.56 6.51
CA SER A 55 18.03 -10.56 5.52
C SER A 55 17.72 -11.56 4.41
N LEU A 56 18.09 -11.20 3.19
CA LEU A 56 17.88 -12.03 2.01
C LEU A 56 19.16 -12.83 1.73
N GLU A 57 19.18 -14.07 2.22
CA GLU A 57 20.36 -14.94 2.25
C GLU A 57 20.74 -15.48 0.85
N ARG A 58 19.76 -15.52 -0.06
CA ARG A 58 19.92 -15.92 -1.45
C ARG A 58 19.32 -14.86 -2.37
N ARG A 59 20.08 -14.43 -3.37
CA ARG A 59 19.73 -13.30 -4.22
C ARG A 59 18.57 -13.68 -5.17
N LEU A 60 17.77 -12.68 -5.51
CA LEU A 60 16.79 -12.75 -6.59
C LEU A 60 17.39 -12.09 -7.83
N ALA A 61 17.29 -12.77 -8.96
CA ALA A 61 17.55 -12.17 -10.26
C ALA A 61 16.21 -11.88 -10.95
N TYR A 62 16.04 -10.67 -11.45
CA TYR A 62 14.87 -10.25 -12.19
C TYR A 62 15.27 -9.59 -13.51
N ARG A 63 14.74 -10.11 -14.63
CA ARG A 63 14.88 -9.51 -15.96
C ARG A 63 13.80 -8.47 -16.18
N ASP A 64 14.06 -7.22 -15.85
CA ASP A 64 13.16 -6.13 -16.20
C ASP A 64 13.01 -6.01 -17.73
N ARG A 65 11.87 -5.48 -18.17
CA ARG A 65 11.55 -5.31 -19.59
C ARG A 65 12.32 -4.17 -20.26
N HIS A 66 12.82 -3.22 -19.48
CA HIS A 66 13.42 -1.99 -19.99
C HIS A 66 14.87 -1.80 -19.53
N LEU A 67 15.22 -2.32 -18.35
CA LEU A 67 16.53 -2.12 -17.71
C LEU A 67 17.38 -3.41 -17.58
N GLY A 68 16.97 -4.48 -18.26
CA GLY A 68 17.74 -5.73 -18.26
C GLY A 68 17.72 -6.47 -16.92
N GLU A 69 18.80 -7.15 -16.60
CA GLU A 69 18.93 -7.96 -15.38
C GLU A 69 19.23 -7.08 -14.15
N LEU A 70 18.45 -7.31 -13.09
CA LEU A 70 18.60 -6.71 -11.77
C LEU A 70 18.79 -7.82 -10.74
N LEU A 71 19.87 -7.75 -9.96
CA LEU A 71 20.21 -8.73 -8.92
C LEU A 71 20.13 -8.08 -7.53
N VAL A 72 19.35 -8.69 -6.63
CA VAL A 72 19.12 -8.18 -5.26
C VAL A 72 19.28 -9.27 -4.20
N PRO A 73 19.87 -9.00 -3.03
CA PRO A 73 20.55 -7.76 -2.67
C PRO A 73 21.92 -7.65 -3.34
N ALA A 74 22.53 -6.46 -3.32
CA ALA A 74 23.93 -6.24 -3.66
C ALA A 74 24.85 -6.26 -2.42
N ASP A 75 24.27 -6.02 -1.26
CA ASP A 75 24.95 -5.92 0.04
C ASP A 75 24.38 -6.96 1.02
N PRO A 76 25.23 -7.78 1.69
CA PRO A 76 24.76 -8.71 2.74
C PRO A 76 24.11 -8.00 3.94
N GLY A 77 24.37 -6.70 4.14
CA GLY A 77 23.75 -5.85 5.15
C GLY A 77 22.30 -5.48 4.86
N PHE A 78 21.77 -5.76 3.67
CA PHE A 78 20.39 -5.43 3.30
C PHE A 78 19.37 -6.01 4.29
N ARG A 79 18.40 -5.17 4.69
CA ARG A 79 17.28 -5.55 5.55
C ARG A 79 15.96 -5.17 4.89
N THR A 80 14.96 -6.03 5.01
CA THR A 80 13.60 -5.82 4.49
C THR A 80 12.57 -6.17 5.56
N ASP A 81 11.44 -5.47 5.57
CA ASP A 81 10.26 -5.80 6.39
C ASP A 81 9.23 -6.66 5.61
N LEU A 82 9.67 -7.27 4.50
CA LEU A 82 8.93 -7.99 3.47
C LEU A 82 8.00 -7.09 2.65
N THR A 83 7.13 -6.34 3.32
CA THR A 83 6.21 -5.38 2.70
C THR A 83 5.73 -4.38 3.75
N SER A 84 6.09 -3.10 3.58
CA SER A 84 5.66 -1.99 4.44
C SER A 84 4.18 -1.59 4.24
N VAL A 85 3.24 -2.47 4.58
CA VAL A 85 1.80 -2.18 4.60
C VAL A 85 1.36 -1.81 6.03
N PRO A 86 0.71 -0.64 6.24
CA PRO A 86 0.15 -0.30 7.55
C PRO A 86 -0.80 -1.41 8.03
N ALA A 87 -0.72 -1.78 9.31
CA ALA A 87 -1.47 -2.90 9.88
C ALA A 87 -2.97 -2.88 9.52
N LEU A 88 -3.56 -1.67 9.49
CA LEU A 88 -4.95 -1.42 9.13
C LEU A 88 -5.36 -1.91 7.74
N PHE A 89 -4.41 -2.04 6.81
CA PHE A 89 -4.64 -2.42 5.42
C PHE A 89 -4.12 -3.82 5.08
N THR A 90 -3.66 -4.59 6.07
CA THR A 90 -3.17 -5.96 5.86
C THR A 90 -4.25 -6.94 5.41
N TRP A 91 -5.54 -6.64 5.69
CA TRP A 91 -6.68 -7.38 5.15
C TRP A 91 -6.85 -7.20 3.63
N LEU A 92 -6.37 -6.07 3.08
CA LEU A 92 -6.45 -5.75 1.66
C LEU A 92 -5.22 -6.23 0.90
N VAL A 93 -4.03 -6.01 1.47
CA VAL A 93 -2.74 -6.46 0.93
C VAL A 93 -2.01 -7.23 2.04
N PRO A 94 -2.02 -8.58 2.01
CA PRO A 94 -1.31 -9.37 3.01
C PRO A 94 0.21 -9.16 2.88
N LYS A 95 0.96 -9.37 3.98
CA LYS A 95 2.43 -9.20 3.99
C LYS A 95 3.19 -10.17 3.09
N THR A 96 2.58 -11.31 2.74
CA THR A 96 3.21 -12.36 1.93
C THR A 96 2.22 -12.89 0.89
N GLY A 97 2.76 -13.59 -0.11
CA GLY A 97 1.99 -14.22 -1.18
C GLY A 97 2.70 -14.07 -2.53
N ALA A 98 1.96 -14.16 -3.63
CA ALA A 98 2.51 -14.07 -4.98
C ALA A 98 3.32 -12.78 -5.25
N HIS A 99 3.04 -11.69 -4.55
CA HIS A 99 3.75 -10.41 -4.73
C HIS A 99 5.07 -10.33 -3.96
N LEU A 100 5.35 -11.25 -3.04
CA LEU A 100 6.53 -11.22 -2.17
C LEU A 100 7.86 -11.06 -2.94
N PRO A 101 8.13 -11.81 -4.03
CA PRO A 101 9.39 -11.64 -4.76
C PRO A 101 9.54 -10.23 -5.35
N ALA A 102 8.43 -9.66 -5.81
CA ALA A 102 8.39 -8.31 -6.36
C ALA A 102 8.56 -7.24 -5.26
N ALA A 103 8.08 -7.50 -4.04
CA ALA A 103 8.25 -6.62 -2.89
C ALA A 103 9.71 -6.61 -2.42
N LEU A 104 10.34 -7.79 -2.27
CA LEU A 104 11.77 -7.91 -1.96
C LEU A 104 12.65 -7.19 -3.00
N LEU A 105 12.30 -7.32 -4.28
CA LEU A 105 12.94 -6.56 -5.36
C LEU A 105 12.75 -5.05 -5.19
N HIS A 106 11.53 -4.58 -4.92
CA HIS A 106 11.25 -3.16 -4.74
C HIS A 106 12.00 -2.56 -3.55
N ASP A 107 12.01 -3.23 -2.41
CA ASP A 107 12.71 -2.79 -1.20
C ASP A 107 14.20 -2.56 -1.48
N ALA A 108 14.84 -3.50 -2.19
CA ALA A 108 16.24 -3.40 -2.57
C ALA A 108 16.53 -2.30 -3.61
N LEU A 109 15.56 -1.98 -4.48
CA LEU A 109 15.69 -0.92 -5.49
C LEU A 109 15.49 0.49 -4.91
N VAL A 110 15.14 0.62 -3.63
CA VAL A 110 14.65 1.87 -3.06
C VAL A 110 15.52 2.30 -1.89
N ALA A 111 16.20 3.45 -2.04
CA ALA A 111 16.92 4.05 -0.93
C ALA A 111 15.94 4.58 0.14
N GLY A 112 16.06 4.03 1.35
CA GLY A 112 15.48 4.55 2.57
C GLY A 112 16.27 5.75 3.12
N ARG A 113 15.82 6.29 4.26
CA ARG A 113 16.55 7.39 4.94
C ARG A 113 17.86 6.93 5.59
N ALA A 114 17.90 5.66 5.99
CA ALA A 114 19.02 5.03 6.68
C ALA A 114 19.59 3.82 5.92
N ASP A 115 18.97 3.41 4.81
CA ASP A 115 19.33 2.19 4.07
C ASP A 115 19.49 2.53 2.58
N PRO A 116 20.68 2.38 1.98
CA PRO A 116 20.89 2.66 0.57
C PRO A 116 20.22 1.61 -0.32
N THR A 117 20.12 1.89 -1.63
CA THR A 117 19.73 0.86 -2.60
C THR A 117 20.72 -0.31 -2.59
N SER A 118 20.21 -1.54 -2.66
CA SER A 118 21.00 -2.77 -2.64
C SER A 118 20.72 -3.63 -3.87
N TYR A 119 21.10 -3.15 -5.05
CA TYR A 119 20.96 -3.91 -6.31
C TYR A 119 22.19 -3.78 -7.21
N VAL A 120 22.35 -4.75 -8.11
CA VAL A 120 23.30 -4.69 -9.24
C VAL A 120 22.51 -4.77 -10.53
N SER A 121 22.72 -3.80 -11.44
CA SER A 121 22.26 -3.88 -12.82
C SER A 121 23.40 -4.37 -13.70
N THR A 122 23.18 -5.46 -14.44
CA THR A 122 24.21 -6.04 -15.32
C THR A 122 24.56 -5.10 -16.49
N ASP A 123 23.61 -4.27 -16.89
CA ASP A 123 23.79 -3.25 -17.94
C ASP A 123 24.22 -1.88 -17.38
N GLY A 124 24.48 -1.77 -16.07
CA GLY A 124 24.95 -0.55 -15.42
C GLY A 124 23.88 0.56 -15.31
N HIS A 125 22.60 0.21 -15.35
CA HIS A 125 21.51 1.17 -15.23
C HIS A 125 21.27 1.61 -13.78
N GLU A 126 21.13 2.92 -13.58
CA GLU A 126 20.60 3.48 -12.35
C GLU A 126 19.06 3.44 -12.37
N VAL A 127 18.47 3.02 -11.25
CA VAL A 127 17.02 2.88 -11.07
C VAL A 127 16.50 4.01 -10.19
N ASP A 128 15.82 4.98 -10.80
CA ASP A 128 15.10 6.01 -10.05
C ASP A 128 13.82 5.45 -9.40
N ARG A 129 13.27 6.18 -8.42
CA ARG A 129 12.10 5.76 -7.63
C ARG A 129 10.86 5.47 -8.50
N VAL A 130 10.64 6.22 -9.58
CA VAL A 130 9.49 6.01 -10.48
C VAL A 130 9.69 4.75 -11.31
N SER A 131 10.94 4.49 -11.73
CA SER A 131 11.32 3.26 -12.41
C SER A 131 11.19 2.04 -11.48
N ALA A 132 11.59 2.16 -10.21
CA ALA A 132 11.40 1.11 -9.20
C ALA A 132 9.91 0.77 -9.01
N ASP A 133 9.03 1.78 -8.92
CA ASP A 133 7.58 1.56 -8.80
C ASP A 133 7.01 0.84 -10.04
N ARG A 134 7.45 1.21 -11.25
CA ARG A 134 7.07 0.50 -12.48
C ARG A 134 7.56 -0.95 -12.46
N ILE A 135 8.84 -1.17 -12.14
CA ILE A 135 9.44 -2.50 -12.03
C ILE A 135 8.62 -3.36 -11.07
N PHE A 136 8.25 -2.83 -9.90
CA PHE A 136 7.47 -3.54 -8.91
C PHE A 136 6.11 -4.01 -9.46
N ARG A 137 5.39 -3.13 -10.17
CA ARG A 137 4.10 -3.50 -10.80
C ARG A 137 4.26 -4.57 -11.87
N ASP A 138 5.28 -4.47 -12.69
CA ASP A 138 5.53 -5.40 -13.79
C ASP A 138 6.03 -6.76 -13.24
N ALA A 139 6.88 -6.74 -12.21
CA ALA A 139 7.34 -7.92 -11.48
C ALA A 139 6.18 -8.65 -10.78
N MET A 140 5.25 -7.90 -10.17
CA MET A 140 4.01 -8.47 -9.62
C MET A 140 3.18 -9.18 -10.70
N ALA A 141 3.17 -8.69 -11.94
CA ALA A 141 2.51 -9.38 -13.04
C ALA A 141 3.17 -10.72 -13.36
N ASP A 142 4.50 -10.79 -13.33
CA ASP A 142 5.27 -12.01 -13.63
C ASP A 142 5.12 -13.09 -12.58
N THR A 143 4.96 -12.69 -11.32
CA THR A 143 4.69 -13.64 -10.22
C THR A 143 3.22 -14.05 -10.11
N GLY A 144 2.35 -13.58 -11.00
CA GLY A 144 0.93 -13.96 -11.04
C GLY A 144 0.03 -13.15 -10.10
N THR A 145 0.48 -11.99 -9.62
CA THR A 145 -0.36 -11.09 -8.82
C THR A 145 -1.50 -10.53 -9.68
N GLY A 146 -2.74 -10.67 -9.19
CA GLY A 146 -3.94 -10.21 -9.90
C GLY A 146 -3.90 -8.72 -10.28
N VAL A 147 -4.53 -8.39 -11.42
CA VAL A 147 -4.44 -7.06 -12.05
C VAL A 147 -4.87 -5.93 -11.10
N ILE A 148 -5.99 -6.10 -10.38
CA ILE A 148 -6.48 -5.08 -9.45
C ILE A 148 -5.46 -4.85 -8.32
N ARG A 149 -5.00 -5.94 -7.68
CA ARG A 149 -4.06 -5.87 -6.55
C ARG A 149 -2.75 -5.17 -6.95
N ARG A 150 -2.14 -5.53 -8.08
CA ARG A 150 -0.88 -4.90 -8.51
C ARG A 150 -1.04 -3.41 -8.79
N TRP A 151 -2.19 -2.97 -9.29
CA TRP A 151 -2.46 -1.54 -9.53
C TRP A 151 -2.70 -0.77 -8.23
N ILE A 152 -3.39 -1.37 -7.26
CA ILE A 152 -3.54 -0.81 -5.91
C ILE A 152 -2.18 -0.64 -5.24
N VAL A 153 -1.36 -1.70 -5.21
CA VAL A 153 -0.03 -1.67 -4.60
C VAL A 153 0.89 -0.68 -5.32
N TRP A 154 0.91 -0.67 -6.65
CA TRP A 154 1.64 0.33 -7.45
C TRP A 154 1.23 1.76 -7.12
N THR A 155 -0.08 1.99 -6.92
CA THR A 155 -0.60 3.30 -6.56
C THR A 155 -0.11 3.73 -5.19
N ALA A 156 -0.12 2.82 -4.20
CA ALA A 156 0.38 3.10 -2.86
C ALA A 156 1.86 3.52 -2.87
N VAL A 157 2.73 2.77 -3.57
CA VAL A 157 4.15 3.12 -3.68
C VAL A 157 4.37 4.41 -4.47
N THR A 158 3.58 4.67 -5.52
CA THR A 158 3.64 5.92 -6.30
C THR A 158 3.26 7.13 -5.43
N VAL A 159 2.24 7.00 -4.59
CA VAL A 159 1.86 8.05 -3.64
C VAL A 159 2.97 8.25 -2.61
N ALA A 160 3.57 7.18 -2.09
CA ALA A 160 4.74 7.29 -1.22
C ALA A 160 5.90 8.01 -1.91
N THR A 161 6.18 7.71 -3.18
CA THR A 161 7.18 8.40 -4.01
C THR A 161 6.93 9.91 -4.10
N ILE A 162 5.68 10.36 -4.21
CA ILE A 162 5.33 11.78 -4.21
C ILE A 162 5.68 12.45 -2.88
N PHE A 163 5.42 11.80 -1.74
CA PHE A 163 5.61 12.41 -0.43
C PHE A 163 7.04 12.26 0.11
N VAL A 164 7.63 11.06 0.03
CA VAL A 164 8.90 10.71 0.68
C VAL A 164 10.01 10.27 -0.27
N GLY A 165 9.74 10.15 -1.59
CA GLY A 165 10.74 9.78 -2.59
C GLY A 165 11.87 10.81 -2.71
N ARG A 166 13.12 10.32 -2.78
CA ARG A 166 14.34 11.15 -2.86
C ARG A 166 14.95 11.16 -4.26
N GLU A 167 15.03 9.99 -4.89
CA GLU A 167 15.63 9.82 -6.23
C GLU A 167 14.55 9.81 -7.30
N VAL A 168 13.93 10.97 -7.52
CA VAL A 168 12.85 11.15 -8.52
C VAL A 168 13.33 11.95 -9.73
N PRO A 169 12.92 11.58 -10.96
CA PRO A 169 13.35 12.25 -12.19
C PRO A 169 12.55 13.54 -12.47
N TRP A 170 12.09 14.22 -11.41
CA TRP A 170 11.21 15.38 -11.51
C TRP A 170 11.92 16.66 -11.11
N THR A 171 11.59 17.77 -11.79
CA THR A 171 11.97 19.09 -11.31
C THR A 171 11.24 19.40 -9.99
N ARG A 172 11.82 20.27 -9.14
CA ARG A 172 11.21 20.67 -7.87
C ARG A 172 9.79 21.20 -8.03
N ALA A 173 9.55 22.01 -9.06
CA ALA A 173 8.22 22.56 -9.36
C ALA A 173 7.19 21.44 -9.67
N ARG A 174 7.61 20.43 -10.44
CA ARG A 174 6.76 19.28 -10.78
C ARG A 174 6.52 18.36 -9.58
N HIS A 175 7.52 18.19 -8.73
CA HIS A 175 7.35 17.43 -7.49
C HIS A 175 6.34 18.11 -6.56
N TRP A 176 6.43 19.43 -6.41
CA TRP A 176 5.46 20.20 -5.64
C TRP A 176 4.07 20.19 -6.26
N SER A 177 3.93 20.25 -7.59
CA SER A 177 2.62 20.17 -8.22
C SER A 177 1.93 18.83 -7.94
N TYR A 178 2.67 17.71 -7.91
CA TYR A 178 2.12 16.42 -7.48
C TYR A 178 1.69 16.40 -6.02
N ARG A 179 2.47 17.01 -5.11
CA ARG A 179 2.10 17.11 -3.69
C ARG A 179 0.86 17.97 -3.47
N ILE A 180 0.75 19.10 -4.17
CA ILE A 180 -0.43 19.97 -4.13
C ILE A 180 -1.64 19.22 -4.70
N ALA A 181 -1.51 18.58 -5.85
CA ALA A 181 -2.60 17.78 -6.44
C ALA A 181 -3.08 16.68 -5.48
N ALA A 182 -2.14 15.96 -4.85
CA ALA A 182 -2.46 14.94 -3.85
C ALA A 182 -3.14 15.53 -2.61
N GLY A 183 -2.60 16.63 -2.07
CA GLY A 183 -3.17 17.32 -0.90
C GLY A 183 -4.59 17.85 -1.16
N VAL A 184 -4.81 18.50 -2.30
CA VAL A 184 -6.14 18.96 -2.74
C VAL A 184 -7.09 17.76 -2.88
N THR A 185 -6.65 16.69 -3.54
CA THR A 185 -7.46 15.48 -3.71
C THR A 185 -7.90 14.90 -2.37
N ILE A 186 -6.96 14.73 -1.43
CA ILE A 186 -7.23 14.21 -0.09
C ILE A 186 -8.19 15.13 0.67
N ALA A 187 -7.91 16.43 0.72
CA ALA A 187 -8.72 17.40 1.44
C ALA A 187 -10.16 17.44 0.89
N THR A 188 -10.33 17.48 -0.43
CA THR A 188 -11.64 17.46 -1.08
C THR A 188 -12.41 16.17 -0.77
N ILE A 189 -11.76 15.00 -0.86
CA ILE A 189 -12.42 13.72 -0.57
C ILE A 189 -12.84 13.64 0.90
N LEU A 190 -11.98 14.03 1.83
CA LEU A 190 -12.31 14.02 3.25
C LEU A 190 -13.47 14.97 3.57
N TYR A 191 -13.45 16.18 3.01
CA TYR A 191 -14.48 17.17 3.24
C TYR A 191 -15.83 16.79 2.63
N LEU A 192 -15.83 16.26 1.42
CA LEU A 192 -17.06 15.77 0.77
C LEU A 192 -17.56 14.48 1.41
N GLY A 193 -16.67 13.59 1.86
CA GLY A 193 -17.02 12.40 2.63
C GLY A 193 -17.68 12.78 3.96
N TYR A 194 -17.14 13.77 4.67
CA TYR A 194 -17.74 14.35 5.87
C TYR A 194 -19.14 14.91 5.59
N SER A 195 -19.27 15.73 4.54
CA SER A 195 -20.56 16.34 4.16
C SER A 195 -21.60 15.29 3.76
N SER A 196 -21.20 14.32 2.93
CA SER A 196 -22.06 13.19 2.50
C SER A 196 -22.49 12.31 3.67
N THR A 197 -21.68 12.21 4.72
CA THR A 197 -22.05 11.45 5.94
C THR A 197 -23.08 12.18 6.77
N GLY A 198 -22.95 13.51 6.88
CA GLY A 198 -23.96 14.34 7.53
C GLY A 198 -25.31 14.21 6.82
N ASP A 199 -25.30 14.32 5.49
CA ASP A 199 -26.50 14.20 4.64
C ASP A 199 -27.17 12.82 4.80
N LEU A 200 -26.42 11.72 4.66
CA LEU A 200 -26.94 10.35 4.81
C LEU A 200 -27.56 10.04 6.19
N LEU A 201 -27.17 10.81 7.21
CA LEU A 201 -27.65 10.65 8.59
C LEU A 201 -28.69 11.72 8.96
N ASP A 202 -29.19 12.48 7.98
CA ASP A 202 -30.12 13.60 8.15
C ASP A 202 -29.65 14.60 9.22
N ARG A 203 -28.33 14.84 9.30
CA ARG A 203 -27.71 15.63 10.36
C ARG A 203 -26.85 16.76 9.81
N SER A 204 -27.27 17.98 10.08
CA SER A 204 -26.49 19.18 9.77
C SER A 204 -25.25 19.26 10.67
N TRP A 205 -24.07 19.10 10.07
CA TRP A 205 -22.81 19.27 10.78
C TRP A 205 -22.16 20.63 10.47
N PRO A 206 -21.41 21.23 11.41
CA PRO A 206 -20.79 22.53 11.20
C PRO A 206 -19.88 22.55 9.96
N GLY A 207 -20.21 23.41 9.00
CA GLY A 207 -19.45 23.57 7.77
C GLY A 207 -19.62 22.44 6.75
N ALA A 208 -20.57 21.51 6.93
CA ALA A 208 -20.94 20.57 5.88
C ALA A 208 -21.66 21.30 4.72
N LEU A 209 -21.43 20.84 3.49
CA LEU A 209 -22.13 21.33 2.30
C LEU A 209 -23.29 20.41 1.95
N ASP A 210 -24.38 21.00 1.47
CA ASP A 210 -25.45 20.25 0.81
C ASP A 210 -24.91 19.71 -0.52
N VAL A 211 -24.80 18.38 -0.59
CA VAL A 211 -24.22 17.71 -1.76
C VAL A 211 -25.32 17.47 -2.80
N PRO A 212 -25.25 18.10 -3.99
CA PRO A 212 -26.39 18.16 -4.92
C PRO A 212 -26.80 16.81 -5.53
N TRP A 213 -25.96 15.79 -5.42
CA TRP A 213 -26.24 14.43 -5.91
C TRP A 213 -26.91 13.52 -4.87
N MET A 214 -26.91 13.90 -3.59
CA MET A 214 -27.64 13.21 -2.51
C MET A 214 -28.95 13.97 -2.30
N GLY A 215 -28.97 15.03 -1.48
CA GLY A 215 -30.14 15.89 -1.29
C GLY A 215 -31.36 15.12 -0.77
N ASP A 216 -32.51 15.77 -0.69
CA ASP A 216 -33.71 15.21 -0.06
C ASP A 216 -34.33 14.08 -0.92
N ARG A 217 -33.88 12.84 -0.71
CA ARG A 217 -34.24 11.67 -1.53
C ARG A 217 -34.48 10.45 -0.63
N SER A 218 -34.87 9.32 -1.23
CA SER A 218 -34.90 8.07 -0.47
C SER A 218 -33.48 7.63 -0.11
N PHE A 219 -33.30 7.00 1.05
CA PHE A 219 -32.02 6.44 1.52
C PHE A 219 -31.20 5.71 0.43
N TRP A 220 -31.82 4.84 -0.37
CA TRP A 220 -31.11 4.10 -1.42
C TRP A 220 -30.60 4.99 -2.57
N ALA A 221 -31.34 6.05 -2.90
CA ALA A 221 -30.95 7.01 -3.91
C ALA A 221 -29.81 7.92 -3.40
N GLU A 222 -29.84 8.31 -2.13
CA GLU A 222 -28.73 9.01 -1.47
C GLU A 222 -27.48 8.15 -1.41
N LEU A 223 -27.60 6.89 -1.00
CA LEU A 223 -26.47 5.96 -0.96
C LEU A 223 -25.85 5.75 -2.35
N ALA A 224 -26.68 5.55 -3.37
CA ALA A 224 -26.22 5.44 -4.76
C ALA A 224 -25.59 6.75 -5.28
N GLY A 225 -26.17 7.90 -4.92
CA GLY A 225 -25.64 9.22 -5.22
C GLY A 225 -24.27 9.45 -4.57
N GLY A 226 -24.14 9.15 -3.29
CA GLY A 226 -22.90 9.22 -2.52
C GLY A 226 -21.81 8.33 -3.10
N LEU A 227 -22.14 7.07 -3.43
CA LEU A 227 -21.20 6.16 -4.11
C LEU A 227 -20.78 6.69 -5.49
N SER A 228 -21.73 7.23 -6.25
CA SER A 228 -21.43 7.83 -7.56
C SER A 228 -20.49 9.02 -7.43
N GLY A 229 -20.73 9.91 -6.45
CA GLY A 229 -19.83 11.03 -6.12
C GLY A 229 -18.44 10.55 -5.71
N ALA A 230 -18.36 9.49 -4.89
CA ALA A 230 -17.12 8.86 -4.46
C ALA A 230 -16.31 8.21 -5.60
N ILE A 231 -16.91 8.00 -6.77
CA ILE A 231 -16.21 7.51 -7.97
C ILE A 231 -15.89 8.66 -8.93
N VAL A 232 -16.90 9.45 -9.30
CA VAL A 232 -16.78 10.47 -10.35
C VAL A 232 -15.83 11.60 -9.93
N LEU A 233 -15.92 12.09 -8.70
CA LEU A 233 -15.13 13.22 -8.25
C LEU A 233 -13.63 12.88 -8.16
N PRO A 234 -13.21 11.74 -7.56
CA PRO A 234 -11.81 11.34 -7.63
C PRO A 234 -11.28 11.15 -9.05
N LEU A 235 -12.10 10.61 -9.98
CA LEU A 235 -11.70 10.49 -11.37
C LEU A 235 -11.46 11.87 -12.02
N ALA A 236 -12.30 12.86 -11.73
CA ALA A 236 -12.09 14.24 -12.19
C ALA A 236 -10.85 14.88 -11.55
N LEU A 237 -10.68 14.76 -10.24
CA LEU A 237 -9.51 15.26 -9.50
C LEU A 237 -8.21 14.62 -9.97
N SER A 238 -8.25 13.37 -10.43
CA SER A 238 -7.07 12.67 -10.96
C SER A 238 -6.43 13.36 -12.17
N LEU A 239 -7.18 14.20 -12.89
CA LEU A 239 -6.65 14.99 -14.00
C LEU A 239 -5.56 15.97 -13.55
N LEU A 240 -5.62 16.45 -12.31
CA LEU A 240 -4.61 17.34 -11.71
C LEU A 240 -3.24 16.64 -11.55
N TRP A 241 -3.22 15.31 -11.56
CA TRP A 241 -2.01 14.50 -11.38
C TRP A 241 -1.22 14.32 -12.69
N GLY A 242 -1.70 14.85 -13.82
CA GLY A 242 -1.01 14.82 -15.11
C GLY A 242 -0.62 13.40 -15.55
N ARG A 243 0.69 13.11 -15.64
CA ARG A 243 1.18 11.76 -15.99
C ARG A 243 0.82 10.69 -14.95
N LEU A 244 0.60 11.06 -13.70
CA LEU A 244 0.23 10.16 -12.61
C LEU A 244 -1.29 10.04 -12.42
N ARG A 245 -2.10 10.47 -13.39
CA ARG A 245 -3.58 10.42 -13.33
C ARG A 245 -4.14 9.04 -12.96
N THR A 246 -3.52 7.96 -13.42
CA THR A 246 -3.99 6.61 -13.07
C THR A 246 -3.80 6.32 -11.58
N ALA A 247 -2.67 6.74 -11.00
CA ALA A 247 -2.44 6.63 -9.56
C ALA A 247 -3.42 7.53 -8.78
N GLY A 248 -3.62 8.77 -9.23
CA GLY A 248 -4.58 9.69 -8.62
C GLY A 248 -6.02 9.17 -8.65
N ALA A 249 -6.44 8.55 -9.76
CA ALA A 249 -7.76 7.93 -9.91
C ALA A 249 -7.94 6.77 -8.94
N ILE A 250 -7.00 5.83 -8.90
CA ILE A 250 -7.07 4.67 -8.00
C ILE A 250 -7.03 5.13 -6.54
N ALA A 251 -6.06 5.98 -6.17
CA ALA A 251 -5.89 6.47 -4.81
C ALA A 251 -7.12 7.22 -4.33
N GLY A 252 -7.65 8.13 -5.16
CA GLY A 252 -8.81 8.92 -4.80
C GLY A 252 -10.09 8.09 -4.69
N VAL A 253 -10.37 7.19 -5.65
CA VAL A 253 -11.54 6.29 -5.58
C VAL A 253 -11.44 5.38 -4.35
N MET A 254 -10.26 4.79 -4.10
CA MET A 254 -10.06 3.97 -2.92
C MET A 254 -10.25 4.76 -1.63
N LEU A 255 -9.67 5.96 -1.53
CA LEU A 255 -9.83 6.81 -0.35
C LEU A 255 -11.30 7.15 -0.12
N ALA A 256 -12.04 7.54 -1.16
CA ALA A 256 -13.43 7.95 -1.04
C ALA A 256 -14.35 6.78 -0.68
N VAL A 257 -14.22 5.64 -1.35
CA VAL A 257 -15.06 4.45 -1.14
C VAL A 257 -14.72 3.75 0.18
N LEU A 258 -13.45 3.71 0.56
CA LEU A 258 -13.00 3.03 1.78
C LEU A 258 -12.87 3.99 2.97
N LEU A 259 -13.30 5.25 2.85
CA LEU A 259 -13.15 6.25 3.92
C LEU A 259 -13.77 5.75 5.22
N HIS A 260 -15.06 5.39 5.19
CA HIS A 260 -15.81 4.94 6.37
C HIS A 260 -15.30 3.61 6.91
N VAL A 261 -14.91 2.68 6.01
CA VAL A 261 -14.29 1.41 6.41
C VAL A 261 -12.97 1.68 7.16
N THR A 262 -12.16 2.62 6.66
CA THR A 262 -10.88 3.00 7.28
C THR A 262 -11.11 3.63 8.65
N VAL A 263 -12.09 4.54 8.78
CA VAL A 263 -12.45 5.15 10.07
C VAL A 263 -12.94 4.10 11.06
N GLY A 264 -13.81 3.18 10.62
CA GLY A 264 -14.33 2.09 11.46
C GLY A 264 -13.23 1.14 11.94
N LEU A 265 -12.36 0.68 11.04
CA LEU A 265 -11.23 -0.16 11.41
C LEU A 265 -10.25 0.58 12.33
N ALA A 266 -10.02 1.88 12.11
CA ALA A 266 -9.14 2.68 12.97
C ALA A 266 -9.73 2.84 14.38
N ALA A 267 -11.04 3.03 14.50
CA ALA A 267 -11.74 3.08 15.78
C ALA A 267 -11.61 1.74 16.52
N ILE A 268 -11.90 0.61 15.85
CA ILE A 268 -11.76 -0.73 16.43
C ILE A 268 -10.31 -0.99 16.88
N GLY A 269 -9.33 -0.66 16.03
CA GLY A 269 -7.91 -0.81 16.34
C GLY A 269 -7.46 0.05 17.51
N ALA A 270 -7.91 1.32 17.58
CA ALA A 270 -7.63 2.21 18.69
C ALA A 270 -8.24 1.70 20.00
N THR A 271 -9.47 1.19 19.97
CA THR A 271 -10.12 0.55 21.12
C THR A 271 -9.34 -0.67 21.58
N TYR A 272 -8.94 -1.56 20.67
CA TYR A 272 -8.10 -2.72 21.00
C TYR A 272 -6.79 -2.29 21.67
N LEU A 273 -6.05 -1.33 21.09
CA LEU A 273 -4.79 -0.84 21.65
C LEU A 273 -4.98 -0.17 23.02
N ALA A 274 -6.09 0.52 23.24
CA ALA A 274 -6.45 1.10 24.53
C ALA A 274 -6.72 0.02 25.58
N LEU A 275 -7.47 -1.02 25.23
CA LEU A 275 -7.76 -2.16 26.10
C LEU A 275 -6.50 -2.95 26.43
N GLU A 276 -5.64 -3.22 25.44
CA GLU A 276 -4.34 -3.88 25.63
C GLU A 276 -3.43 -3.05 26.56
N ARG A 277 -3.41 -1.72 26.40
CA ARG A 277 -2.68 -0.82 27.29
C ARG A 277 -3.25 -0.81 28.71
N LEU A 278 -4.57 -0.84 28.86
CA LEU A 278 -5.26 -0.92 30.15
C LEU A 278 -4.96 -2.25 30.85
N ALA A 279 -5.07 -3.37 30.15
CA ALA A 279 -4.82 -4.71 30.69
C ALA A 279 -3.38 -4.87 31.17
N ARG A 280 -2.40 -4.37 30.39
CA ARG A 280 -0.98 -4.39 30.78
C ARG A 280 -0.67 -3.49 31.96
N ARG A 281 -1.32 -2.32 32.07
CA ARG A 281 -1.02 -1.34 33.12
C ARG A 281 -1.79 -1.61 34.41
N TRP A 282 -3.09 -1.89 34.32
CA TRP A 282 -4.03 -2.06 35.44
C TRP A 282 -4.96 -3.26 35.21
N PRO A 283 -4.50 -4.50 35.48
CA PRO A 283 -5.24 -5.72 35.14
C PRO A 283 -6.59 -5.84 35.88
N LEU A 284 -6.68 -5.41 37.13
CA LEU A 284 -7.95 -5.42 37.89
C LEU A 284 -9.01 -4.50 37.27
N ALA A 285 -8.61 -3.32 36.79
CA ALA A 285 -9.50 -2.39 36.12
C ALA A 285 -10.01 -2.97 34.78
N ALA A 286 -9.15 -3.68 34.04
CA ALA A 286 -9.54 -4.37 32.81
C ALA A 286 -10.59 -5.46 33.08
N TRP A 287 -10.41 -6.28 34.12
CA TRP A 287 -11.40 -7.28 34.53
C TRP A 287 -12.72 -6.65 34.99
N GLY A 288 -12.67 -5.55 35.76
CA GLY A 288 -13.86 -4.80 36.16
C GLY A 288 -14.64 -4.26 34.96
N LEU A 289 -13.95 -3.67 33.98
CA LEU A 289 -14.55 -3.21 32.73
C LEU A 289 -15.18 -4.37 31.95
N ALA A 290 -14.50 -5.50 31.83
CA ALA A 290 -15.03 -6.68 31.15
C ALA A 290 -16.30 -7.21 31.82
N ALA A 291 -16.31 -7.33 33.15
CA ALA A 291 -17.47 -7.76 33.92
C ALA A 291 -18.66 -6.79 33.74
N LEU A 292 -18.40 -5.48 33.75
CA LEU A 292 -19.41 -4.46 33.49
C LEU A 292 -20.04 -4.60 32.10
N VAL A 293 -19.20 -4.74 31.06
CA VAL A 293 -19.66 -4.89 29.67
C VAL A 293 -20.50 -6.16 29.50
N VAL A 294 -20.04 -7.29 30.03
CA VAL A 294 -20.78 -8.56 29.99
C VAL A 294 -22.11 -8.46 30.73
N GLY A 295 -22.11 -7.90 31.95
CA GLY A 295 -23.32 -7.69 32.73
C GLY A 295 -24.35 -6.81 32.00
N ALA A 296 -23.91 -5.68 31.45
CA ALA A 296 -24.76 -4.78 30.67
C ALA A 296 -25.32 -5.46 29.40
N ALA A 297 -24.51 -6.26 28.70
CA ALA A 297 -24.93 -7.00 27.51
C ALA A 297 -25.99 -8.06 27.85
N LEU A 298 -25.80 -8.82 28.94
CA LEU A 298 -26.77 -9.81 29.41
C LEU A 298 -28.11 -9.17 29.79
N VAL A 299 -28.08 -8.04 30.51
CA VAL A 299 -29.29 -7.28 30.87
C VAL A 299 -30.01 -6.81 29.60
N THR A 300 -29.28 -6.21 28.67
CA THR A 300 -29.86 -5.70 27.41
C THR A 300 -30.47 -6.84 26.59
N PHE A 301 -29.75 -7.96 26.44
CA PHE A 301 -30.23 -9.14 25.73
C PHE A 301 -31.50 -9.72 26.36
N GLY A 302 -31.54 -9.83 27.68
CA GLY A 302 -32.72 -10.28 28.41
C GLY A 302 -33.92 -9.36 28.19
N LEU A 303 -33.72 -8.04 28.30
CA LEU A 303 -34.79 -7.04 28.10
C LEU A 303 -35.36 -7.05 26.68
N ILE A 304 -34.52 -7.26 25.67
CA ILE A 304 -34.95 -7.32 24.26
C ILE A 304 -35.66 -8.65 23.96
N SER A 305 -35.15 -9.76 24.47
CA SER A 305 -35.68 -11.10 24.16
C SER A 305 -36.97 -11.46 24.90
N LEU A 306 -37.29 -10.73 25.98
CA LEU A 306 -38.52 -10.91 26.76
C LEU A 306 -39.66 -9.98 26.32
N ARG A 307 -39.46 -9.17 25.28
CA ARG A 307 -40.49 -8.39 24.59
C ARG A 307 -40.91 -9.08 23.30
#